data_AF-A0A3B0YZQ6-F1
#
_entry.id   AF-A0A3B0YZQ6-F1
#
_cell.length_a   1.000
_cell.length_b   1.000
_cell.length_c   1.000
_cell.angle_alpha   90.00
_cell.angle_beta   90.00
_cell.angle_gamma   90.00
#
_symmetry.space_group_name_H-M   'P 1'
#
loop_
_entity.id
_entity.type
_entity.pdbx_description
1 polymer ?
#
loop_
_entity_poly.entity_id
_entity_poly.type
_entity_poly.pdbx_seq_one_letter_code
_entity_poly.pdbx_strand_id
1 'polypeptide(L)'
;MIDYKSFFASIEGTDLAPWCDSLPPLFEQGLSATRHGDLPRWQAVLDSLPDVKSGDVDIKSGVRIGRADDLSDEQREGLASGLHQLHPWRKGPFDLFGIHLDTEWRSDWKWQRVIPHISPLAGRCVLDVGCG
;
A
#
# COMPACT_ATOMS: atom_id res chain seq x y z
N MET A 1 10.63 -10.05 7.06
CA MET A 1 11.09 -9.42 5.80
C MET A 1 10.01 -9.70 4.77
N ILE A 2 9.55 -8.67 4.07
CA ILE A 2 8.47 -8.77 3.09
C ILE A 2 8.88 -9.76 1.98
N ASP A 3 7.99 -10.70 1.64
CA ASP A 3 8.23 -11.67 0.58
C ASP A 3 7.83 -11.07 -0.78
N TYR A 4 8.81 -10.88 -1.67
CA TYR A 4 8.62 -10.32 -3.02
C TYR A 4 8.45 -11.39 -4.11
N LYS A 5 8.37 -12.68 -3.77
CA LYS A 5 8.21 -13.75 -4.77
C LYS A 5 6.99 -13.57 -5.67
N SER A 6 5.87 -13.12 -5.10
CA SER A 6 4.63 -12.87 -5.86
C SER A 6 4.83 -11.77 -6.90
N PHE A 7 5.62 -10.74 -6.59
CA PHE A 7 5.96 -9.68 -7.53
C PHE A 7 6.81 -10.24 -8.68
N PHE A 8 7.89 -10.98 -8.39
CA PHE A 8 8.73 -11.58 -9.43
C PHE A 8 7.97 -12.55 -10.33
N ALA A 9 7.12 -13.40 -9.75
CA ALA A 9 6.25 -14.30 -10.50
C ALA A 9 5.28 -13.55 -11.44
N SER A 10 4.86 -12.33 -11.08
CA SER A 10 3.96 -11.53 -11.92
C SER A 10 4.65 -10.83 -13.09
N ILE A 11 5.97 -10.62 -13.02
CA ILE A 11 6.73 -9.91 -14.07
C ILE A 11 7.56 -10.83 -14.97
N GLU A 12 7.83 -12.07 -14.56
CA GLU A 12 8.68 -13.06 -15.26
C GLU A 12 8.26 -13.31 -16.73
N GLY A 13 6.95 -13.22 -17.03
CA GLY A 13 6.41 -13.40 -18.38
C GLY A 13 6.15 -12.11 -19.16
N THR A 14 6.70 -10.98 -18.71
CA THR A 14 6.41 -9.65 -19.27
C THR A 14 7.69 -8.97 -19.77
N ASP A 15 7.55 -7.79 -20.37
CA ASP A 15 8.70 -6.95 -20.74
C ASP A 15 9.56 -6.52 -19.54
N LEU A 16 9.06 -6.69 -18.31
CA LEU A 16 9.80 -6.43 -17.07
C LEU A 16 10.63 -7.63 -16.59
N ALA A 17 10.58 -8.78 -17.25
CA ALA A 17 11.32 -9.99 -16.85
C ALA A 17 12.83 -9.77 -16.59
N PRO A 18 13.57 -8.90 -17.34
CA PRO A 18 14.97 -8.61 -17.02
C PRO A 18 15.21 -8.04 -15.61
N TRP A 19 14.18 -7.54 -14.95
CA TRP A 19 14.26 -7.03 -13.58
C TRP A 19 14.23 -8.12 -12.52
N CYS A 20 13.83 -9.35 -12.86
CA CYS A 20 13.94 -10.50 -11.95
C CYS A 20 15.38 -10.77 -11.51
N ASP A 21 16.36 -10.48 -12.36
CA ASP A 21 17.78 -10.69 -12.04
C ASP A 21 18.41 -9.51 -11.31
N SER A 22 17.96 -8.29 -11.60
CA SER A 22 18.62 -7.06 -11.14
C SER A 22 18.01 -6.45 -9.88
N LEU A 23 16.72 -6.62 -9.61
CA LEU A 23 16.06 -6.06 -8.43
C LEU A 23 16.34 -6.78 -7.11
N PRO A 24 16.47 -8.12 -7.03
CA PRO A 24 16.71 -8.80 -5.75
C PRO A 24 17.89 -8.23 -4.95
N PRO A 25 19.11 -8.06 -5.51
CA PRO A 25 20.22 -7.49 -4.75
C PRO A 25 19.99 -6.02 -4.36
N LEU A 26 19.24 -5.27 -5.18
CA LEU A 26 18.88 -3.87 -4.86
C LEU A 26 17.88 -3.79 -3.71
N PHE A 27 16.95 -4.73 -3.60
CA PHE A 27 16.00 -4.80 -2.50
C PHE A 27 16.71 -5.15 -1.19
N GLU A 28 17.59 -6.14 -1.20
CA GLU A 28 18.37 -6.53 -0.02
C GLU A 28 19.22 -5.36 0.52
N GLN A 29 19.86 -4.60 -0.38
CA GLN A 29 20.66 -3.44 -0.01
C GLN A 29 19.79 -2.23 0.39
N GLY A 30 18.68 -2.00 -0.33
CA GLY A 30 17.84 -0.84 -0.18
C GLY A 30 16.92 -0.90 1.05
N LEU A 31 16.40 -2.09 1.36
CA LEU A 31 15.41 -2.33 2.41
C LEU A 31 16.03 -2.99 3.65
N SER A 32 17.32 -2.71 3.90
CA SER A 32 17.99 -3.22 5.09
C SER A 32 17.64 -2.39 6.33
N ALA A 33 17.49 -3.06 7.47
CA ALA A 33 17.34 -2.39 8.77
C ALA A 33 18.56 -1.54 9.15
N THR A 34 19.74 -1.84 8.57
CA THR A 34 20.95 -1.02 8.75
C THR A 34 20.85 0.34 8.09
N ARG A 35 20.00 0.48 7.06
CA ARG A 35 19.77 1.74 6.33
C ARG A 35 18.52 2.47 6.83
N HIS A 36 17.53 1.72 7.33
CA HIS A 36 16.25 2.25 7.81
C HIS A 36 15.96 1.76 9.23
N GLY A 37 16.30 2.58 10.23
CA GLY A 37 16.18 2.21 11.65
C GLY A 37 14.76 1.91 12.13
N ASP A 38 13.74 2.49 11.50
CA ASP A 38 12.33 2.23 11.82
C ASP A 38 11.79 0.93 11.20
N LEU A 39 12.48 0.33 10.23
CA LEU A 39 11.98 -0.80 9.47
C LEU A 39 11.60 -2.01 10.35
N PRO A 40 12.38 -2.41 11.37
CA PRO A 40 11.97 -3.46 12.30
C PRO A 40 10.68 -3.14 13.06
N ARG A 41 10.51 -1.88 13.47
CA ARG A 41 9.32 -1.41 14.18
C ARG A 41 8.10 -1.48 13.28
N TRP A 42 8.19 -1.00 12.05
CA TRP A 42 7.09 -1.06 11.09
C TRP A 42 6.73 -2.50 10.70
N GLN A 43 7.71 -3.38 10.52
CA GLN A 43 7.45 -4.80 10.26
C GLN A 43 6.69 -5.45 11.42
N ALA A 44 7.09 -5.20 12.66
CA ALA A 44 6.39 -5.74 13.82
C ALA A 44 4.93 -5.25 13.92
N VAL A 45 4.68 -3.99 13.54
CA VAL A 45 3.31 -3.46 13.46
C VAL A 45 2.52 -4.21 12.39
N LEU A 46 3.06 -4.36 11.18
CA LEU A 46 2.40 -5.09 10.08
C LEU A 46 2.08 -6.54 10.47
N ASP A 47 3.02 -7.22 11.12
CA ASP A 47 2.84 -8.61 11.58
C ASP A 47 1.77 -8.73 12.69
N SER A 48 1.49 -7.64 13.41
CA SER A 48 0.48 -7.59 14.48
C SER A 48 -0.92 -7.18 14.01
N LEU A 49 -1.06 -6.69 12.76
CA LEU A 49 -2.35 -6.31 12.23
C LEU A 49 -3.27 -7.54 12.11
N PRO A 50 -4.58 -7.38 12.38
CA PRO A 50 -5.51 -8.50 12.22
C PRO A 50 -5.61 -8.92 10.75
N ASP A 51 -5.64 -10.24 10.48
CA ASP A 51 -5.91 -10.77 9.14
C ASP A 51 -7.40 -10.61 8.82
N VAL A 52 -7.71 -9.54 8.09
CA VAL A 52 -9.07 -9.14 7.71
C VAL A 52 -9.22 -9.14 6.20
N LYS A 53 -10.38 -9.56 5.71
CA LYS A 53 -10.68 -9.67 4.27
C LYS A 53 -12.06 -9.09 4.01
N SER A 54 -12.19 -8.34 2.91
CA SER A 54 -13.50 -7.89 2.42
C SER A 54 -13.58 -8.08 0.92
N GLY A 55 -14.78 -8.43 0.44
CA GLY A 55 -15.12 -8.42 -0.98
C GLY A 55 -15.57 -7.04 -1.48
N ASP A 56 -15.77 -6.07 -0.57
CA ASP A 56 -16.22 -4.73 -0.91
C ASP A 56 -15.03 -3.77 -1.04
N VAL A 57 -14.65 -3.44 -2.28
CA VAL A 57 -13.48 -2.59 -2.58
C VAL A 57 -13.87 -1.51 -3.59
N ASP A 58 -13.58 -0.24 -3.28
CA ASP A 58 -13.64 0.87 -4.22
C ASP A 58 -12.25 1.48 -4.39
N ILE A 59 -11.68 1.30 -5.58
CA ILE A 59 -10.42 1.93 -6.04
C ILE A 59 -10.65 2.91 -7.20
N LYS A 60 -11.92 3.18 -7.55
CA LYS A 60 -12.30 4.04 -8.67
C LYS A 60 -12.61 5.45 -8.20
N SER A 61 -13.34 5.60 -7.11
CA SER A 61 -13.76 6.91 -6.57
C SER A 61 -12.84 7.40 -5.45
N GLY A 62 -12.11 6.49 -4.82
CA GLY A 62 -11.17 6.72 -3.73
C GLY A 62 -10.43 5.40 -3.45
N VAL A 63 -9.85 5.24 -2.26
CA VAL A 63 -9.33 3.94 -1.80
C VAL A 63 -10.10 3.53 -0.55
N ARG A 64 -11.14 2.71 -0.75
CA ARG A 64 -11.96 2.12 0.31
C ARG A 64 -11.92 0.60 0.26
N ILE A 65 -11.71 -0.03 1.41
CA ILE A 65 -11.76 -1.49 1.58
C ILE A 65 -12.69 -1.80 2.75
N GLY A 66 -13.70 -2.62 2.50
CA GLY A 66 -14.66 -3.09 3.50
C GLY A 66 -15.60 -2.01 4.05
N ARG A 67 -16.34 -2.41 5.08
CA ARG A 67 -17.26 -1.59 5.86
C ARG A 67 -17.00 -1.77 7.35
N ALA A 68 -17.51 -0.86 8.18
CA ALA A 68 -17.37 -0.96 9.64
C ALA A 68 -17.96 -2.27 10.19
N ASP A 69 -19.09 -2.72 9.64
CA ASP A 69 -19.81 -3.92 10.08
C ASP A 69 -19.13 -5.23 9.61
N ASP A 70 -18.07 -5.15 8.79
CA ASP A 70 -17.31 -6.33 8.37
C ASP A 70 -16.37 -6.84 9.48
N LEU A 71 -16.10 -6.03 10.51
CA LEU A 71 -15.19 -6.34 11.62
C LEU A 71 -15.91 -6.35 12.96
N SER A 72 -15.43 -7.19 13.89
CA SER A 72 -15.77 -7.02 15.31
C SER A 72 -15.18 -5.71 15.84
N ASP A 73 -15.73 -5.20 16.95
CA ASP A 73 -15.20 -4.00 17.60
C ASP A 73 -13.72 -4.19 18.00
N GLU A 74 -13.34 -5.38 18.49
CA GLU A 74 -11.96 -5.69 18.85
C GLU A 74 -11.03 -5.71 17.63
N GLN A 75 -11.48 -6.27 16.50
CA GLN A 75 -10.71 -6.25 15.26
C GLN A 75 -10.55 -4.83 14.72
N ARG A 76 -11.61 -4.02 14.78
CA ARG A 76 -11.57 -2.62 14.33
C ARG A 76 -10.63 -1.78 15.20
N GLU A 77 -10.68 -1.94 16.52
CA GLU A 77 -9.77 -1.27 17.46
C GLU A 77 -8.32 -1.70 17.25
N GLY A 78 -8.07 -3.01 17.09
CA GLY A 78 -6.74 -3.55 16.80
C GLY A 78 -6.17 -3.01 15.49
N LEU A 79 -7.00 -2.98 14.43
CA LEU A 79 -6.62 -2.41 13.13
C LEU A 79 -6.31 -0.92 13.25
N ALA A 80 -7.19 -0.12 13.88
CA ALA A 80 -6.99 1.32 14.03
C ALA A 80 -5.71 1.64 14.84
N SER A 81 -5.49 0.95 15.95
CA SER A 81 -4.30 1.11 16.80
C SER A 81 -3.01 0.74 16.06
N GLY A 82 -3.02 -0.40 15.35
CA GLY A 82 -1.88 -0.83 14.55
C GLY A 82 -1.57 0.14 13.42
N LEU A 83 -2.57 0.57 12.67
CA LEU A 83 -2.42 1.58 11.63
C LEU A 83 -1.79 2.85 12.21
N HIS A 84 -2.28 3.38 13.35
CA HIS A 84 -1.75 4.62 13.92
C HIS A 84 -0.26 4.56 14.28
N GLN A 85 0.30 3.38 14.55
CA GLN A 85 1.73 3.20 14.79
C GLN A 85 2.59 3.38 13.52
N LEU A 86 1.96 3.36 12.33
CA LEU A 86 2.58 3.64 11.04
C LEU A 86 2.57 5.14 10.67
N HIS A 87 2.21 6.02 11.60
CA HIS A 87 2.41 7.46 11.40
C HIS A 87 3.89 7.83 11.17
N PRO A 88 4.15 8.93 10.43
CA PRO A 88 3.17 9.86 9.87
C PRO A 88 2.62 9.41 8.51
N TRP A 89 1.29 9.46 8.32
CA TRP A 89 0.68 9.25 7.01
C TRP A 89 0.62 10.55 6.21
N ARG A 90 1.37 10.58 5.11
CA ARG A 90 1.46 11.79 4.28
C ARG A 90 0.51 11.78 3.09
N LYS A 91 0.27 10.64 2.45
CA LYS A 91 -0.52 10.53 1.21
C LYS A 91 -1.77 9.68 1.41
N GLY A 92 -2.92 10.18 0.95
CA GLY A 92 -4.22 9.53 1.08
C GLY A 92 -5.35 10.47 0.61
N PRO A 93 -6.57 10.37 1.17
CA PRO A 93 -6.95 9.53 2.33
C PRO A 93 -7.18 8.06 1.96
N PHE A 94 -7.31 7.22 2.99
CA PHE A 94 -7.78 5.84 2.88
C PHE A 94 -9.01 5.63 3.78
N ASP A 95 -9.89 4.71 3.39
CA ASP A 95 -10.98 4.22 4.24
C ASP A 95 -10.88 2.70 4.36
N LEU A 96 -10.51 2.21 5.54
CA LEU A 96 -10.27 0.79 5.78
C LEU A 96 -11.24 0.29 6.85
N PHE A 97 -12.23 -0.49 6.46
CA PHE A 97 -13.25 -1.04 7.34
C PHE A 97 -13.94 0.03 8.18
N GLY A 98 -14.26 1.18 7.56
CA GLY A 98 -14.86 2.34 8.21
C GLY A 98 -13.90 3.20 9.05
N ILE A 99 -12.60 2.86 9.08
CA ILE A 99 -11.56 3.69 9.70
C ILE A 99 -11.05 4.68 8.65
N HIS A 100 -11.34 5.96 8.85
CA HIS A 100 -10.88 7.02 7.98
C HIS A 100 -9.45 7.45 8.33
N LEU A 101 -8.50 7.15 7.44
CA LEU A 101 -7.11 7.60 7.57
C LEU A 101 -6.96 8.96 6.91
N ASP A 102 -7.14 10.02 7.70
CA ASP A 102 -6.92 11.39 7.26
C ASP A 102 -5.41 11.69 7.22
N THR A 103 -4.89 11.87 6.02
CA THR A 103 -3.45 12.03 5.76
C THR A 103 -3.10 13.49 5.52
N GLU A 104 -1.83 13.86 5.71
CA GLU A 104 -1.34 15.23 5.50
C GLU A 104 -1.78 15.85 4.15
N TRP A 105 -1.76 15.05 3.08
CA TRP A 105 -2.12 15.51 1.74
C TRP A 105 -3.40 14.85 1.22
N ARG A 106 -4.32 15.71 0.75
CA ARG A 106 -5.43 15.36 -0.14
C ARG A 106 -4.92 14.94 -1.52
N SER A 107 -4.36 13.74 -1.58
CA SER A 107 -3.75 13.17 -2.79
C SER A 107 -4.80 12.85 -3.83
N ASP A 108 -6.03 12.59 -3.39
CA ASP A 108 -7.25 12.50 -4.21
C ASP A 108 -7.52 13.78 -5.01
N TRP A 109 -7.34 14.98 -4.44
CA TRP A 109 -7.51 16.23 -5.18
C TRP A 109 -6.48 16.39 -6.29
N LYS A 110 -5.22 16.01 -6.02
CA LYS A 110 -4.19 15.96 -7.05
C LYS A 110 -4.59 14.98 -8.15
N TRP A 111 -5.06 13.80 -7.79
CA TRP A 111 -5.49 12.79 -8.75
C TRP A 111 -6.65 13.26 -9.63
N GLN A 112 -7.68 13.88 -9.04
CA GLN A 112 -8.83 14.45 -9.75
C GLN A 112 -8.42 15.52 -10.77
N ARG A 113 -7.37 16.30 -10.48
CA ARG A 113 -6.80 17.26 -11.43
C ARG A 113 -5.99 16.59 -12.54
N VAL A 114 -5.38 15.43 -12.30
CA VAL A 114 -4.51 14.74 -13.27
C VAL A 114 -5.30 13.83 -14.22
N ILE A 115 -6.25 13.05 -13.70
CA ILE A 115 -6.96 12.01 -14.44
C ILE A 115 -7.61 12.47 -15.76
N PRO A 116 -8.16 13.70 -15.91
CA PRO A 116 -8.76 14.14 -17.18
C PRO A 116 -7.73 14.42 -18.28
N HIS A 117 -6.45 14.53 -17.93
CA HIS A 117 -5.39 14.98 -18.85
C HIS A 117 -4.42 13.86 -19.26
N ILE A 118 -4.54 12.67 -18.67
CA ILE A 118 -3.69 11.53 -19.00
C ILE A 118 -4.38 10.60 -20.00
N SER A 119 -3.57 9.84 -20.74
CA SER A 119 -4.11 8.77 -21.60
C SER A 119 -4.84 7.72 -20.76
N PRO A 120 -5.87 7.04 -21.31
CA PRO A 120 -6.57 5.97 -20.61
C PRO A 120 -5.58 4.93 -20.07
N LEU A 121 -5.72 4.57 -18.79
CA LEU A 121 -4.79 3.68 -18.08
C LEU A 121 -5.09 2.19 -18.27
N ALA A 122 -6.23 1.84 -18.86
CA ALA A 122 -6.62 0.46 -19.08
C ALA A 122 -5.53 -0.29 -19.88
N GLY A 123 -5.04 -1.39 -19.31
CA GLY A 123 -4.02 -2.25 -19.92
C GLY A 123 -2.60 -1.69 -19.92
N ARG A 124 -2.32 -0.58 -19.22
CA ARG A 124 -0.97 -0.01 -19.15
C ARG A 124 -0.16 -0.57 -17.99
N CYS A 125 1.12 -0.83 -18.24
CA CYS A 125 2.13 -0.98 -17.20
C CYS A 125 2.59 0.43 -16.77
N VAL A 126 2.50 0.75 -15.48
CA VAL A 126 2.75 2.10 -14.94
C VAL A 126 3.84 2.05 -13.88
N LEU A 127 4.78 2.99 -13.93
CA LEU A 127 5.76 3.26 -12.88
C LEU A 127 5.45 4.60 -12.21
N ASP A 128 5.26 4.60 -10.89
CA ASP A 128 5.11 5.81 -10.09
C ASP A 128 6.39 6.05 -9.27
N VAL A 129 7.20 7.02 -9.71
CA VAL A 129 8.50 7.33 -9.10
C VAL A 129 8.29 8.22 -7.87
N GLY A 130 8.72 7.75 -6.70
CA GLY A 130 8.49 8.47 -5.44
C GLY A 130 7.04 8.38 -4.97
N CYS A 131 6.43 7.21 -5.13
CA CYS A 131 5.03 6.91 -4.81
C CYS A 131 4.67 7.16 -3.33
N GLY A 132 5.65 7.24 -2.43
CA GLY A 132 5.54 7.75 -1.06
C GLY A 132 5.72 6.69 0.00
#